data_AF-A0A7R9W2X1-F1
#
_entry.id   AF-A0A7R9W2X1-F1
#
_cell.length_a   1.000
_cell.length_b   1.000
_cell.length_c   1.000
_cell.angle_alpha   90.00
_cell.angle_beta   90.00
_cell.angle_gamma   90.00
#
_symmetry.space_group_name_H-M   'P 1'
#
loop_
_entity.id
_entity.type
_entity.pdbx_description
1 polymer ?
#
loop_
_entity_poly.entity_id
_entity_poly.type
_entity_poly.pdbx_seq_one_letter_code
_entity_poly.pdbx_strand_id
1 'polypeptide(L)'
;DRYFGGWISFVWLVFRPSDDELFEHCGMDAAVFIRTLRYGMKVALVGVFNSVYLIPVYLYSGGDYTQLESITLGNVPEGSNSLLAATFACYVTFGSAMYLLYREFGWFTARRHRFLARARPDNYTAYVRNIPPEYCSDDALIEYFRTVFSHESVVDARVAIDAPNLEKLVAEREDVSNRLPHAVNVL
;
A
#
# COMPACT_ATOMS: atom_id res chain seq x y z
N ASP A 1 -36.64 10.15 14.09
CA ASP A 1 -35.81 9.00 13.66
C ASP A 1 -34.87 9.28 12.49
N ARG A 2 -34.03 10.33 12.52
CA ARG A 2 -33.09 10.66 11.43
C ARG A 2 -31.61 10.78 11.85
N TYR A 3 -31.26 10.35 13.06
CA TYR A 3 -29.90 10.57 13.62
C TYR A 3 -29.07 9.30 13.81
N PHE A 4 -29.66 8.11 13.82
CA PHE A 4 -28.90 6.85 13.99
C PHE A 4 -28.10 6.46 12.75
N GLY A 5 -28.52 6.88 11.55
CA GLY A 5 -27.80 6.64 10.29
C GLY A 5 -26.64 7.60 10.00
N GLY A 6 -26.54 8.71 10.74
CA GLY A 6 -25.49 9.73 10.50
C GLY A 6 -24.09 9.23 10.83
N TRP A 7 -23.96 8.41 11.88
CA TRP A 7 -22.70 7.87 12.37
C TRP A 7 -22.07 6.83 11.44
N ILE A 8 -22.87 6.15 10.60
CA ILE A 8 -22.39 5.15 9.64
C ILE A 8 -22.37 5.73 8.21
N SER A 9 -22.92 6.93 8.00
CA SER A 9 -22.99 7.57 6.67
C SER A 9 -21.60 7.80 6.05
N PHE A 10 -20.58 8.08 6.86
CA PHE A 10 -19.20 8.25 6.39
C PHE A 10 -18.62 6.96 5.81
N VAL A 11 -19.00 5.79 6.34
CA VAL A 11 -18.53 4.48 5.86
C VAL A 11 -19.03 4.26 4.42
N TRP A 12 -20.31 4.55 4.17
CA TRP A 12 -20.88 4.48 2.82
C TRP A 12 -20.26 5.48 1.85
N LEU A 13 -19.80 6.64 2.34
CA LEU A 13 -19.09 7.62 1.52
C LEU A 13 -17.74 7.08 1.01
N VAL A 14 -17.01 6.29 1.82
CA VAL A 14 -15.70 5.70 1.45
C VAL A 14 -15.83 4.61 0.37
N PHE A 15 -16.98 3.95 0.28
CA PHE A 15 -17.25 2.93 -0.74
C PHE A 15 -17.81 3.51 -2.05
N ARG A 16 -18.20 4.79 -2.06
CA ARG A 16 -18.81 5.46 -3.21
C ARG A 16 -17.87 5.89 -4.33
N PRO A 17 -16.62 6.37 -4.09
CA PRO A 17 -15.79 6.90 -5.16
C PRO A 17 -15.34 5.80 -6.10
N SER A 18 -15.33 6.13 -7.39
CA SER A 18 -14.82 5.25 -8.44
C SER A 18 -13.31 5.09 -8.30
N ASP A 19 -12.79 3.91 -8.65
CA ASP A 19 -11.34 3.64 -8.61
C ASP A 19 -10.54 4.60 -9.51
N ASP A 20 -11.17 5.10 -10.59
CA ASP A 20 -10.57 6.09 -11.50
C ASP A 20 -10.46 7.48 -10.89
N GLU A 21 -11.48 7.91 -10.13
CA GLU A 21 -11.49 9.20 -9.41
C GLU A 21 -10.44 9.20 -8.30
N LEU A 22 -10.33 8.08 -7.57
CA LEU A 22 -9.32 7.88 -6.53
C LEU A 22 -7.91 8.04 -7.10
N PHE A 23 -7.69 7.48 -8.29
CA PHE A 23 -6.40 7.53 -8.97
C PHE A 23 -6.01 8.96 -9.38
N GLU A 24 -6.98 9.76 -9.83
CA GLU A 24 -6.73 11.11 -10.33
C GLU A 24 -6.54 12.12 -9.20
N HIS A 25 -7.34 12.03 -8.13
CA HIS A 25 -7.31 12.98 -7.02
C HIS A 25 -6.34 12.63 -5.90
N CYS A 26 -6.22 11.36 -5.53
CA CYS A 26 -5.37 10.93 -4.40
C CYS A 26 -4.02 10.34 -4.85
N GLY A 27 -3.84 10.13 -6.15
CA GLY A 27 -2.64 9.54 -6.72
C GLY A 27 -2.66 8.00 -6.74
N MET A 28 -1.62 7.42 -7.34
CA MET A 28 -1.52 5.97 -7.55
C MET A 28 -1.38 5.19 -6.24
N ASP A 29 -0.53 5.66 -5.34
CA ASP A 29 -0.17 4.92 -4.12
C ASP A 29 -1.38 4.76 -3.18
N ALA A 30 -2.09 5.86 -2.92
CA ALA A 30 -3.33 5.86 -2.15
C ALA A 30 -4.40 4.94 -2.78
N ALA A 31 -4.54 4.97 -4.11
CA ALA A 31 -5.48 4.12 -4.81
C ALA A 31 -5.15 2.62 -4.65
N VAL A 32 -3.86 2.26 -4.76
CA VAL A 32 -3.39 0.88 -4.57
C VAL A 32 -3.56 0.42 -3.13
N PHE A 33 -3.29 1.29 -2.15
CA PHE A 33 -3.51 1.01 -0.74
C PHE A 33 -4.98 0.68 -0.44
N ILE A 34 -5.91 1.55 -0.84
CA ILE A 34 -7.35 1.35 -0.62
C ILE A 34 -7.84 0.06 -1.30
N ARG A 35 -7.33 -0.22 -2.50
CA ARG A 35 -7.70 -1.42 -3.25
C ARG A 35 -7.16 -2.70 -2.61
N THR A 36 -5.98 -2.64 -1.99
CA THR A 36 -5.40 -3.74 -1.20
C THR A 36 -6.25 -4.03 0.04
N LEU A 37 -6.78 -3.00 0.72
CA LEU A 37 -7.74 -3.18 1.81
C LEU A 37 -9.04 -3.83 1.32
N ARG A 38 -9.58 -3.40 0.17
CA ARG A 38 -10.76 -4.02 -0.46
C ARG A 38 -10.51 -5.48 -0.85
N TYR A 39 -9.30 -5.81 -1.31
CA TYR A 39 -8.88 -7.19 -1.56
C TYR A 39 -8.90 -8.02 -0.26
N GLY A 40 -8.31 -7.51 0.82
CA GLY A 40 -8.34 -8.17 2.14
C GLY A 40 -9.76 -8.45 2.63
N MET A 41 -10.67 -7.49 2.47
CA MET A 41 -12.10 -7.68 2.79
C MET A 41 -12.75 -8.81 1.96
N LYS A 42 -12.46 -8.90 0.66
CA LYS A 42 -12.98 -9.98 -0.21
C LYS A 42 -12.47 -11.35 0.23
N VAL A 43 -11.17 -11.46 0.56
CA VAL A 43 -10.58 -12.73 1.03
C VAL A 43 -11.17 -13.12 2.39
N ALA A 44 -11.35 -12.17 3.31
CA ALA A 44 -12.01 -12.41 4.58
C ALA A 44 -13.46 -12.92 4.40
N LEU A 45 -14.19 -12.37 3.43
CA LEU A 45 -15.55 -12.79 3.09
C LEU A 45 -15.59 -14.24 2.58
N VAL A 46 -14.62 -14.64 1.74
CA VAL A 46 -14.48 -16.06 1.35
C VAL A 46 -14.21 -16.94 2.59
N GLY A 47 -13.37 -16.46 3.52
CA GLY A 47 -13.14 -17.12 4.80
C GLY A 47 -14.42 -17.30 5.62
N VAL A 48 -15.28 -16.28 5.68
CA VAL A 48 -16.59 -16.38 6.37
C VAL A 48 -17.48 -17.44 5.73
N PHE A 49 -17.61 -17.44 4.40
CA PHE A 49 -18.39 -18.48 3.70
C PHE A 49 -17.85 -19.88 3.93
N ASN A 50 -16.52 -19.99 3.97
CA ASN A 50 -15.85 -21.23 4.26
C ASN A 50 -16.18 -21.70 5.69
N SER A 51 -16.08 -20.82 6.69
CA SER A 51 -16.45 -21.12 8.08
C SER A 51 -17.89 -21.62 8.25
N VAL A 52 -18.86 -21.07 7.48
CA VAL A 52 -20.27 -21.48 7.57
C VAL A 52 -20.46 -22.98 7.31
N TYR A 53 -19.68 -23.59 6.42
CA TYR A 53 -19.77 -25.03 6.17
C TYR A 53 -18.81 -25.86 7.03
N LEU A 54 -17.69 -25.32 7.49
CA LEU A 54 -16.75 -26.06 8.37
C LEU A 54 -17.32 -26.27 9.77
N ILE A 55 -18.01 -25.27 10.32
CA ILE A 55 -18.59 -25.34 11.66
C ILE A 55 -19.48 -26.60 11.85
N PRO A 56 -20.48 -26.88 11.00
CA PRO A 56 -21.29 -28.09 11.15
C PRO A 56 -20.50 -29.38 10.92
N VAL A 57 -19.49 -29.37 10.04
CA VAL A 57 -18.63 -30.53 9.77
C VAL A 57 -17.76 -30.90 10.96
N TYR A 58 -17.24 -29.90 11.69
CA TYR A 58 -16.44 -30.14 12.90
C TYR A 58 -17.29 -30.59 14.08
N LEU A 59 -18.50 -30.05 14.23
CA LEU A 59 -19.45 -30.48 15.28
C LEU A 59 -19.91 -31.93 15.09
N TYR A 60 -20.16 -32.37 13.85
CA TYR A 60 -20.61 -33.73 13.57
C TYR A 60 -19.46 -34.76 13.54
N SER A 61 -18.20 -34.33 13.63
CA SER A 61 -17.04 -35.23 13.53
C SER A 61 -16.81 -36.12 14.77
N GLY A 62 -17.55 -35.88 15.87
CA GLY A 62 -17.64 -36.80 17.00
C GLY A 62 -16.50 -36.72 18.01
N GLY A 63 -15.79 -35.60 18.11
CA GLY A 63 -14.80 -35.39 19.17
C GLY A 63 -15.39 -35.05 20.54
N ASP A 64 -14.62 -35.30 21.59
CA ASP A 64 -15.03 -35.14 22.99
C ASP A 64 -14.87 -33.70 23.54
N TYR A 65 -14.39 -32.77 22.71
CA TYR A 65 -14.14 -31.39 23.13
C TYR A 65 -15.43 -30.55 23.15
N THR A 66 -15.55 -29.66 24.13
CA THR A 66 -16.77 -28.83 24.32
C THR A 66 -16.49 -27.34 24.04
N GLN A 67 -17.55 -26.57 23.80
CA GLN A 67 -17.50 -25.11 23.61
C GLN A 67 -16.67 -24.69 22.38
N LEU A 68 -15.73 -23.75 22.51
CA LEU A 68 -14.99 -23.19 21.37
C LEU A 68 -14.05 -24.22 20.72
N GLU A 69 -13.59 -25.22 21.47
CA GLU A 69 -12.71 -26.26 20.94
C GLU A 69 -13.46 -27.18 19.96
N SER A 70 -14.78 -27.34 20.12
CA SER A 70 -15.63 -28.17 19.26
C SER A 70 -15.74 -27.70 17.80
N ILE A 71 -15.49 -26.40 17.55
CA ILE A 71 -15.53 -25.79 16.21
C ILE A 71 -14.14 -25.69 15.57
N THR A 72 -13.11 -26.25 16.21
CA THR A 72 -11.75 -26.23 15.70
C THR A 72 -11.38 -27.57 15.08
N LEU A 73 -10.34 -27.56 14.24
CA LEU A 73 -9.79 -28.77 13.64
C LEU A 73 -9.34 -29.80 14.70
N GLY A 74 -8.99 -29.35 15.91
CA GLY A 74 -8.58 -30.22 17.02
C GLY A 74 -9.68 -31.16 17.52
N ASN A 75 -10.96 -30.89 17.20
CA ASN A 75 -12.08 -31.77 17.57
C ASN A 75 -12.24 -32.98 16.63
N VAL A 76 -11.49 -33.05 15.53
CA VAL A 76 -11.67 -34.10 14.51
C VAL A 76 -10.80 -35.32 14.86
N PRO A 77 -11.38 -36.53 15.00
CA PRO A 77 -10.60 -37.74 15.26
C PRO A 77 -9.75 -38.14 14.05
N GLU A 78 -8.59 -38.76 14.34
CA GLU A 78 -7.65 -39.21 13.32
C GLU A 78 -8.31 -40.25 12.38
N GLY A 79 -8.21 -40.03 11.06
CA GLY A 79 -8.82 -40.90 10.04
C GLY A 79 -10.23 -40.51 9.61
N SER A 80 -10.81 -39.42 10.14
CA SER A 80 -12.13 -38.93 9.73
C SER A 80 -12.12 -38.22 8.37
N ASN A 81 -13.18 -38.42 7.59
CA ASN A 81 -13.42 -37.72 6.32
C ASN A 81 -13.55 -36.20 6.50
N SER A 82 -13.79 -35.70 7.72
CA SER A 82 -13.84 -34.26 8.02
C SER A 82 -12.50 -33.55 7.76
N LEU A 83 -11.36 -34.27 7.82
CA LEU A 83 -10.05 -33.71 7.44
C LEU A 83 -9.94 -33.39 5.95
N LEU A 84 -10.64 -34.15 5.10
CA LEU A 84 -10.72 -33.86 3.67
C LEU A 84 -11.51 -32.57 3.42
N ALA A 85 -12.59 -32.33 4.18
CA ALA A 85 -13.35 -31.09 4.11
C ALA A 85 -12.50 -29.87 4.50
N ALA A 86 -11.71 -29.97 5.58
CA ALA A 86 -10.76 -28.92 5.97
C ALA A 86 -9.66 -28.69 4.92
N THR A 87 -9.19 -29.75 4.28
CA THR A 87 -8.20 -29.65 3.20
C THR A 87 -8.79 -28.96 1.98
N PHE A 88 -10.00 -29.35 1.56
CA PHE A 88 -10.75 -28.68 0.50
C PHE A 88 -10.98 -27.20 0.80
N ALA A 89 -11.29 -26.89 2.07
CA ALA A 89 -11.42 -25.54 2.56
C ALA A 89 -10.19 -24.67 2.31
N CYS A 90 -9.02 -25.18 2.67
CA CYS A 90 -7.75 -24.52 2.44
C CYS A 90 -7.49 -24.28 0.96
N TYR A 91 -7.74 -25.28 0.10
CA TYR A 91 -7.58 -25.14 -1.34
C TYR A 91 -8.54 -24.11 -1.96
N VAL A 92 -9.79 -24.06 -1.52
CA VAL A 92 -10.77 -23.06 -1.98
C VAL A 92 -10.34 -21.65 -1.57
N THR A 93 -9.97 -21.46 -0.30
CA THR A 93 -9.51 -20.16 0.21
C THR A 93 -8.24 -19.71 -0.52
N PHE A 94 -7.25 -20.60 -0.64
CA PHE A 94 -6.01 -20.31 -1.37
C PHE A 94 -6.25 -20.01 -2.86
N GLY A 95 -7.04 -20.83 -3.55
CA GLY A 95 -7.36 -20.64 -4.96
C GLY A 95 -8.13 -19.34 -5.20
N SER A 96 -9.09 -19.01 -4.33
CA SER A 96 -9.83 -17.75 -4.42
C SER A 96 -8.94 -16.53 -4.18
N ALA A 97 -8.03 -16.60 -3.20
CA ALA A 97 -7.08 -15.52 -2.92
C ALA A 97 -6.13 -15.32 -4.11
N MET A 98 -5.58 -16.40 -4.66
CA MET A 98 -4.70 -16.35 -5.83
C MET A 98 -5.42 -15.79 -7.06
N TYR A 99 -6.67 -16.21 -7.31
CA TYR A 99 -7.47 -15.70 -8.42
C TYR A 99 -7.77 -14.19 -8.30
N LEU A 100 -8.19 -13.76 -7.10
CA LEU A 100 -8.42 -12.35 -6.81
C LEU A 100 -7.14 -11.53 -6.94
N LEU A 101 -6.01 -12.06 -6.45
CA LEU A 101 -4.71 -11.43 -6.54
C LEU A 101 -4.25 -11.28 -7.99
N TYR A 102 -4.38 -12.32 -8.82
CA TYR A 102 -4.06 -12.26 -10.25
C TYR A 102 -4.83 -11.16 -10.98
N ARG A 103 -6.14 -11.05 -10.70
CA ARG A 103 -6.98 -10.00 -11.27
C ARG A 103 -6.53 -8.60 -10.82
N GLU A 104 -6.09 -8.45 -9.57
CA GLU A 104 -5.59 -7.17 -9.08
C GLU A 104 -4.23 -6.79 -9.65
N PHE A 105 -3.33 -7.76 -9.84
CA PHE A 105 -2.06 -7.53 -10.52
C PHE A 105 -2.25 -7.07 -11.96
N GLY A 106 -3.20 -7.66 -12.70
CA GLY A 106 -3.52 -7.22 -14.06
C GLY A 106 -3.96 -5.75 -14.11
N TRP A 107 -4.83 -5.34 -13.19
CA TRP A 107 -5.27 -3.94 -13.09
C TRP A 107 -4.12 -3.00 -12.68
N PHE A 108 -3.32 -3.40 -11.68
CA PHE A 108 -2.19 -2.61 -11.19
C PHE A 108 -1.15 -2.35 -12.29
N THR A 109 -0.75 -3.39 -13.02
CA THR A 109 0.25 -3.28 -14.09
C THR A 109 -0.18 -2.31 -15.17
N ALA A 110 -1.44 -2.41 -15.65
CA ALA A 110 -1.98 -1.49 -16.66
C ALA A 110 -1.94 -0.03 -16.18
N ARG A 111 -2.31 0.22 -14.92
CA ARG A 111 -2.31 1.58 -14.36
C ARG A 111 -0.89 2.10 -14.08
N ARG A 112 0.03 1.22 -13.64
CA ARG A 112 1.47 1.51 -13.48
C ARG A 112 2.08 2.03 -14.77
N HIS A 113 1.84 1.34 -15.88
CA HIS A 113 2.33 1.80 -17.19
C HIS A 113 1.76 3.17 -17.56
N ARG A 114 0.46 3.39 -17.39
CA ARG A 114 -0.17 4.70 -17.65
C ARG A 114 0.40 5.83 -16.79
N PHE A 115 0.76 5.54 -15.55
CA PHE A 115 1.35 6.53 -14.65
C PHE A 115 2.79 6.85 -14.99
N LEU A 116 3.61 5.84 -15.27
CA LEU A 116 5.01 6.02 -15.64
C LEU A 116 5.15 6.72 -17.00
N ALA A 117 4.18 6.55 -17.89
CA ALA A 117 4.13 7.28 -19.16
C ALA A 117 3.86 8.79 -18.99
N ARG A 118 3.45 9.26 -17.81
CA ARG A 118 3.29 10.71 -17.56
C ARG A 118 4.67 11.35 -17.43
N ALA A 119 4.90 12.43 -18.17
CA ALA A 119 6.11 13.22 -18.03
C ALA A 119 6.17 13.84 -16.61
N ARG A 120 7.15 13.42 -15.82
CA ARG A 120 7.50 13.99 -14.52
C ARG A 120 8.98 14.33 -14.52
N PRO A 121 9.41 15.43 -13.87
CA PRO A 121 10.83 15.75 -13.74
C PRO A 121 11.60 14.59 -13.12
N ASP A 122 11.00 13.87 -12.15
CA ASP A 122 11.58 12.69 -11.50
C ASP A 122 11.96 11.56 -12.49
N ASN A 123 11.27 11.45 -13.63
CA ASN A 123 11.59 10.42 -14.63
C ASN A 123 12.87 10.73 -15.43
N TYR A 124 13.36 11.97 -15.38
CA TYR A 124 14.51 12.46 -16.13
C TYR A 124 15.70 12.82 -15.23
N THR A 125 15.57 12.66 -13.91
CA THR A 125 16.62 12.94 -12.93
C THR A 125 17.29 11.65 -12.49
N ALA A 126 18.62 11.58 -12.60
CA ALA A 126 19.40 10.44 -12.12
C ALA A 126 20.21 10.82 -10.88
N TYR A 127 20.17 9.98 -9.85
CA TYR A 127 21.01 10.13 -8.67
C TYR A 127 22.28 9.29 -8.82
N VAL A 128 23.43 9.97 -8.85
CA VAL A 128 24.74 9.35 -9.04
C VAL A 128 25.51 9.36 -7.73
N ARG A 129 26.09 8.22 -7.34
CA ARG A 129 26.90 8.06 -6.13
C ARG A 129 28.35 7.76 -6.48
N ASN A 130 29.25 7.95 -5.51
CA ASN A 130 30.69 7.67 -5.61
C ASN A 130 31.39 8.49 -6.72
N ILE A 131 31.11 9.80 -6.76
CA ILE A 131 31.80 10.72 -7.66
C ILE A 131 33.23 10.95 -7.11
N PRO A 132 34.28 10.83 -7.93
CA PRO A 132 35.64 11.16 -7.51
C PRO A 132 35.74 12.61 -7.02
N PRO A 133 36.60 12.92 -6.03
CA PRO A 133 36.69 14.26 -5.45
C PRO A 133 37.08 15.34 -6.46
N GLU A 134 37.75 14.96 -7.56
CA GLU A 134 38.14 15.84 -8.66
C GLU A 134 36.94 16.44 -9.42
N TYR A 135 35.81 15.73 -9.44
CA TYR A 135 34.57 16.16 -10.11
C TYR A 135 33.47 16.53 -9.12
N CYS A 136 33.81 16.74 -7.84
CA CYS A 136 32.87 17.10 -6.77
C CYS A 136 32.62 18.61 -6.70
N SER A 137 32.49 19.25 -7.86
CA SER A 137 32.10 20.65 -8.04
C SER A 137 31.04 20.72 -9.13
N ASP A 138 30.06 21.61 -8.98
CA ASP A 138 28.91 21.70 -9.90
C ASP A 138 29.36 21.88 -11.36
N ASP A 139 30.31 22.78 -11.62
CA ASP A 139 30.83 23.05 -12.97
C ASP A 139 31.56 21.83 -13.56
N ALA A 140 32.45 21.21 -12.78
CA ALA A 140 33.23 20.05 -13.21
C ALA A 140 32.34 18.81 -13.46
N LEU A 141 31.29 18.64 -12.66
CA LEU A 141 30.32 17.56 -12.80
C LEU A 141 29.50 17.71 -14.08
N ILE A 142 29.00 18.92 -14.35
CA ILE A 142 28.24 19.24 -15.56
C ILE A 142 29.11 19.01 -16.81
N GLU A 143 30.35 19.49 -16.80
CA GLU A 143 31.27 19.33 -17.93
C GLU A 143 31.61 17.86 -18.20
N TYR A 144 31.85 17.08 -17.14
CA TYR A 144 32.08 15.64 -17.24
C TYR A 144 30.90 14.93 -17.90
N PHE A 145 29.67 15.15 -17.41
CA PHE A 145 28.49 14.49 -17.98
C PHE A 145 28.19 14.91 -19.42
N ARG A 146 28.41 16.19 -19.77
CA ARG A 146 28.26 16.67 -21.15
C ARG A 146 29.27 16.06 -22.11
N THR A 147 30.49 15.82 -21.62
CA THR A 147 31.55 15.14 -22.39
C THR A 147 31.20 13.68 -22.67
N VAL A 148 30.59 12.98 -21.70
CA VAL A 148 30.28 11.54 -21.81
C VAL A 148 28.98 11.27 -22.57
N PHE A 149 27.91 12.03 -22.32
CA PHE A 149 26.55 11.71 -22.79
C PHE A 149 26.02 12.59 -23.93
N SER A 150 26.77 13.62 -24.35
CA SER A 150 26.39 14.71 -25.27
C SER A 150 25.83 15.95 -24.56
N HIS A 151 26.06 17.12 -25.16
CA HIS A 151 25.70 18.42 -24.57
C HIS A 151 24.19 18.70 -24.55
N GLU A 152 23.41 18.03 -25.41
CA GLU A 152 21.95 18.23 -25.53
C GLU A 152 21.13 17.36 -24.57
N SER A 153 21.69 16.26 -24.05
CA SER A 153 20.97 15.33 -23.16
C SER A 153 21.04 15.72 -21.68
N VAL A 154 21.99 16.58 -21.29
CA VAL A 154 22.25 16.96 -19.90
C VAL A 154 21.75 18.38 -19.66
N VAL A 155 20.62 18.50 -18.96
CA VAL A 155 20.00 19.80 -18.63
C VAL A 155 20.77 20.51 -17.51
N ASP A 156 20.92 19.84 -16.37
CA ASP A 156 21.60 20.37 -15.17
C ASP A 156 22.21 19.19 -14.38
N ALA A 157 23.29 19.45 -13.64
CA ALA A 157 23.87 18.50 -12.70
C ALA A 157 24.38 19.27 -11.47
N ARG A 158 24.00 18.80 -10.28
CA ARG A 158 24.37 19.46 -9.02
C ARG A 158 24.91 18.46 -8.04
N VAL A 159 25.96 18.86 -7.32
CA VAL A 159 26.52 18.07 -6.24
C VAL A 159 25.60 18.18 -5.02
N ALA A 160 25.29 17.06 -4.38
CA ALA A 160 24.58 17.06 -3.12
C ALA A 160 25.53 17.56 -2.02
N ILE A 161 25.16 18.66 -1.37
CA ILE A 161 25.93 19.26 -0.28
C ILE A 161 25.38 18.74 1.05
N ASP A 162 26.25 18.15 1.88
CA ASP A 162 25.92 17.80 3.26
C ASP A 162 26.11 19.03 4.15
N ALA A 163 25.00 19.61 4.61
CA ALA A 163 24.99 20.85 5.41
C ALA A 163 24.13 20.70 6.68
N PRO A 164 24.57 19.87 7.65
CA PRO A 164 23.74 19.50 8.81
C PRO A 164 23.42 20.68 9.73
N ASN A 165 24.31 21.68 9.80
CA ASN A 165 24.05 22.91 10.56
C ASN A 165 22.98 23.78 9.90
N LEU A 166 22.97 23.84 8.57
CA LEU A 166 21.97 24.58 7.82
C LEU A 166 20.61 23.91 7.96
N GLU A 167 20.56 22.58 7.83
CA GLU A 167 19.33 21.80 8.03
C GLU A 167 18.73 22.03 9.43
N LYS A 168 19.56 22.03 10.49
CA LYS A 168 19.10 22.35 11.84
C LYS A 168 18.52 23.75 11.95
N LEU A 169 19.21 24.76 11.41
CA LEU A 169 18.72 26.15 11.43
C LEU A 169 17.40 26.31 10.64
N VAL A 170 17.25 25.60 9.52
CA VAL A 170 16.01 25.58 8.74
C VAL A 170 14.88 24.93 9.54
N ALA A 171 15.15 23.81 10.22
CA ALA A 171 14.16 23.14 11.06
C ALA A 171 13.73 24.01 12.26
N GLU A 172 14.66 24.69 12.93
CA GLU A 172 14.36 25.65 14.00
C GLU A 172 13.50 26.81 13.49
N ARG A 173 13.82 27.35 12.31
CA ARG A 173 13.02 28.40 11.67
C ARG A 173 11.59 27.92 11.39
N GLU A 174 11.43 26.71 10.85
CA GLU A 174 10.10 26.14 10.59
C GLU A 174 9.29 25.93 11.87
N ASP A 175 9.92 25.42 12.94
CA ASP A 175 9.26 25.25 14.24
C ASP A 175 8.77 26.59 14.82
N VAL A 176 9.62 27.63 14.81
CA VAL A 176 9.22 28.98 15.24
C VAL A 176 8.11 29.54 14.34
N SER A 177 8.23 29.37 13.01
CA SER A 177 7.22 29.80 12.04
C SER A 177 5.87 29.15 12.28
N ASN A 178 5.84 27.88 12.68
CA ASN A 178 4.62 27.14 12.98
C ASN A 178 4.01 27.57 14.33
N ARG A 179 4.82 28.03 15.29
CA ARG A 179 4.36 28.53 16.59
C ARG A 179 3.80 29.95 16.55
N LEU A 180 4.33 30.81 15.67
CA LEU A 180 3.87 32.19 15.48
C LEU A 180 2.34 32.34 15.32
N PRO A 181 1.66 31.61 14.41
CA PRO A 181 0.21 31.76 14.23
C PRO A 181 -0.59 31.36 15.48
N HIS A 182 -0.11 30.38 16.26
CA HIS A 182 -0.74 30.01 17.53
C HIS A 182 -0.60 31.14 18.56
N ALA A 183 0.58 31.73 18.69
CA ALA A 183 0.83 32.83 19.62
C ALA A 183 0.03 34.10 19.26
N VAL A 184 -0.13 34.41 17.97
CA VAL A 184 -0.90 35.56 17.49
C VAL A 184 -2.41 35.36 17.70
N ASN A 185 -2.94 34.14 17.55
CA ASN A 185 -4.37 33.86 17.75
C ASN A 185 -4.81 33.84 19.22
N VAL A 186 -3.86 33.80 20.17
CA VAL A 186 -4.13 33.77 21.62
C VAL A 186 -4.10 35.19 22.24
N LEU A 187 -3.63 36.20 21.50
CA LEU A 187 -3.68 37.63 21.85
C LEU A 187 -4.97 38.28 21.34
#